data_AF-A0A9J6GA60-F1
#
_entry.id   AF-A0A9J6GA60-F1
#
_cell.length_a   1.000
_cell.length_b   1.000
_cell.length_c   1.000
_cell.angle_alpha   90.00
_cell.angle_beta   90.00
_cell.angle_gamma   90.00
#
_symmetry.space_group_name_H-M   'P 1'
#
loop_
_entity.id
_entity.type
_entity.pdbx_description
1 polymer ?
#
loop_
_entity_poly.entity_id
_entity_poly.type
_entity_poly.pdbx_seq_one_letter_code
_entity_poly.pdbx_strand_id
1 'polypeptide(L)'
;MGIPSATQEELGDLYRAFQSTGVTPVVFFVLPEYCESFQEPVKTQLAHLRKLYLEENLEDNFDTLLKKADDFSCHFFHQGRHSEETVEAATRQQSNSPDWFLYRAGRVTASGMKSVCHTSVQSPSLSLVKSICYPEKNSLRVPAVLWGLEQSKMLSRLTKPKKLQSTRTLSATGLDST
;
A
#
# COMPACT_ATOMS: atom_id res chain seq x y z
N MET A 1 -24.63 18.74 45.30
CA MET A 1 -23.18 19.00 45.36
C MET A 1 -22.64 18.77 43.96
N GLY A 2 -22.40 19.83 43.20
CA GLY A 2 -21.84 19.71 41.84
C GLY A 2 -20.34 19.46 41.93
N ILE A 3 -19.83 18.57 41.07
CA ILE A 3 -18.38 18.37 40.92
C ILE A 3 -17.81 19.70 40.39
N PRO A 4 -16.79 20.29 41.06
CA PRO A 4 -16.16 21.51 40.55
C PRO A 4 -15.53 21.25 39.18
N SER A 5 -15.62 22.23 38.27
CA SER A 5 -14.92 22.16 36.99
C SER A 5 -13.42 22.14 37.22
N ALA A 6 -12.72 21.32 36.44
CA ALA A 6 -11.27 21.23 36.49
C ALA A 6 -10.60 22.58 36.21
N THR A 7 -9.54 22.86 36.96
CA THR A 7 -8.76 24.09 36.87
C THR A 7 -7.76 24.01 35.72
N GLN A 8 -7.36 25.15 35.17
CA GLN A 8 -6.47 25.21 34.00
C GLN A 8 -5.07 24.62 34.30
N GLU A 9 -4.61 24.75 35.55
CA GLU A 9 -3.37 24.15 36.04
C GLU A 9 -3.44 22.62 36.08
N GLU A 10 -4.55 22.06 36.60
CA GLU A 10 -4.78 20.61 36.67
C GLU A 10 -4.83 19.97 35.27
N LEU A 11 -5.41 20.67 34.30
CA LEU A 11 -5.41 20.25 32.90
C LEU A 11 -4.01 20.30 32.28
N GLY A 12 -3.20 21.31 32.63
CA GLY A 12 -1.81 21.43 32.18
C GLY A 12 -0.95 20.25 32.66
N ASP A 13 -1.10 19.85 33.93
CA ASP A 13 -0.37 18.71 34.48
C ASP A 13 -0.83 17.38 33.87
N LEU A 14 -2.13 17.23 33.60
CA LEU A 14 -2.68 16.09 32.86
C LEU A 14 -2.06 15.99 31.45
N TYR A 15 -1.95 17.09 30.71
CA TYR A 15 -1.35 17.10 29.38
C TYR A 15 0.14 16.77 29.42
N ARG A 16 0.92 17.32 30.37
CA ARG A 16 2.32 16.92 30.55
C ARG A 16 2.47 15.43 30.86
N ALA A 17 1.58 14.90 31.70
CA ALA A 17 1.55 13.46 32.00
C ALA A 17 1.29 12.63 30.73
N PHE A 18 0.34 13.02 29.88
CA PHE A 18 0.12 12.33 28.62
C PHE A 18 1.31 12.41 27.66
N GLN A 19 1.97 13.56 27.57
CA GLN A 19 3.14 13.69 26.70
C GLN A 19 4.29 12.78 27.12
N SER A 20 4.42 12.51 28.43
CA SER A 20 5.43 11.56 28.94
C SER A 20 5.19 10.09 28.55
N THR A 21 3.96 9.73 28.14
CA THR A 21 3.61 8.35 27.78
C THR A 21 4.01 7.95 26.35
N GLY A 22 4.44 8.91 25.52
CA GLY A 22 4.81 8.68 24.12
C GLY A 22 3.64 8.42 23.17
N VAL A 23 2.39 8.45 23.66
CA VAL A 23 1.17 8.34 22.85
C VAL A 23 0.56 9.73 22.70
N THR A 24 0.32 10.18 21.47
CA THR A 24 -0.30 11.48 21.19
C THR A 24 -1.82 11.38 21.30
N PRO A 25 -2.46 11.95 22.35
CA PRO A 25 -3.90 11.92 22.48
C PRO A 25 -4.56 12.87 21.47
N VAL A 26 -5.78 12.56 21.04
CA VAL A 26 -6.52 13.38 20.04
C VAL A 26 -6.65 14.85 20.43
N VAL A 27 -6.74 15.13 21.74
CA VAL A 27 -6.84 16.51 22.26
C VAL A 27 -5.63 17.38 21.89
N PHE A 28 -4.45 16.79 21.70
CA PHE A 28 -3.23 17.53 21.31
C PHE A 28 -3.28 18.07 19.88
N PHE A 29 -4.19 17.57 19.03
CA PHE A 29 -4.39 18.13 17.70
C PHE A 29 -5.09 19.49 17.70
N VAL A 30 -5.83 19.81 18.79
CA VAL A 30 -6.59 21.06 18.90
C VAL A 30 -5.86 22.08 19.77
N LEU A 31 -4.93 21.63 20.63
CA LEU A 31 -4.18 22.50 21.52
C LEU A 31 -3.00 23.15 20.78
N PRO A 32 -2.90 24.49 20.71
CA PRO A 32 -1.83 25.19 19.98
C PRO A 32 -0.42 24.80 20.43
N GLU A 33 -0.26 24.46 21.70
CA GLU A 33 1.04 24.15 22.32
C GLU A 33 1.54 22.74 21.98
N TYR A 34 0.67 21.86 21.49
CA TYR A 34 0.97 20.45 21.23
C TYR A 34 0.73 20.04 19.77
N CYS A 35 0.00 20.87 19.00
CA CYS A 35 -0.40 20.54 17.63
C CYS A 35 0.77 20.56 16.64
N GLU A 36 1.91 21.17 16.96
CA GLU A 36 3.10 21.13 16.10
C GLU A 36 3.66 19.71 15.91
N SER A 37 3.39 18.81 16.87
CA SER A 37 3.75 17.39 16.77
C SER A 37 2.83 16.60 15.83
N PHE A 38 1.74 17.21 15.37
CA PHE A 38 0.85 16.61 14.40
C PHE A 38 1.48 16.65 13.01
N GLN A 39 1.96 15.51 12.56
CA GLN A 39 2.17 15.27 11.15
C GLN A 39 0.84 14.82 10.57
N GLU A 40 0.20 15.65 9.73
CA GLU A 40 -0.85 15.13 8.86
C GLU A 40 -0.29 13.87 8.20
N PRO A 41 -1.04 12.75 8.14
CA PRO A 41 -0.65 11.63 7.33
C PRO A 41 -0.67 12.12 5.88
N VAL A 42 0.47 12.64 5.43
CA VAL A 42 0.67 13.05 4.05
C VAL A 42 0.35 11.81 3.26
N LYS A 43 -0.74 11.86 2.50
CA LYS A 43 -1.02 10.87 1.44
C LYS A 43 0.05 11.08 0.40
N THR A 44 1.26 10.65 0.72
CA THR A 44 2.39 10.70 -0.18
C THR A 44 2.04 9.68 -1.24
N GLN A 45 1.54 10.17 -2.37
CA GLN A 45 1.24 9.30 -3.49
C GLN A 45 2.56 8.65 -3.89
N LEU A 46 2.61 7.33 -3.73
CA LEU A 46 3.85 6.59 -3.94
C LEU A 46 4.26 6.75 -5.39
N ALA A 47 5.57 6.86 -5.60
CA ALA A 47 6.12 7.06 -6.92
C ALA A 47 5.70 5.91 -7.85
N HIS A 48 5.35 6.24 -9.10
CA HIS A 48 4.85 5.28 -10.08
C HIS A 48 5.52 5.48 -11.44
N LEU A 49 5.68 4.38 -12.20
CA LEU A 49 6.46 4.39 -13.45
C LEU A 49 5.75 5.04 -14.65
N ARG A 50 4.47 5.42 -14.50
CA ARG A 50 3.69 6.04 -15.60
C ARG A 50 4.28 7.37 -16.12
N LYS A 51 5.15 8.03 -15.34
CA LYS A 51 5.81 9.30 -15.71
C LYS A 51 7.23 9.12 -16.25
N LEU A 52 7.65 7.89 -16.57
CA LEU A 52 8.99 7.62 -17.12
C LEU A 52 9.19 8.13 -18.55
N TYR A 53 8.11 8.36 -19.31
CA TYR A 53 8.23 8.87 -20.66
C TYR A 53 8.65 10.34 -20.62
N LEU A 54 9.79 10.63 -21.24
CA LEU A 54 10.36 11.97 -21.38
C LEU A 54 10.63 12.19 -22.87
N GLU A 55 10.07 13.25 -23.45
CA GLU A 55 10.22 13.57 -24.88
C GLU A 55 11.68 13.83 -25.27
N GLU A 56 12.47 14.38 -24.34
CA GLU A 56 13.92 14.58 -24.49
C GLU A 56 14.71 13.29 -24.75
N ASN A 57 14.16 12.13 -24.38
CA ASN A 57 14.80 10.84 -24.56
C ASN A 57 14.45 10.16 -25.89
N LEU A 58 13.63 10.80 -26.75
CA LEU A 58 13.21 10.23 -28.03
C LEU A 58 14.37 10.01 -29.02
N GLU A 59 15.38 10.89 -28.97
CA GLU A 59 16.54 10.84 -29.86
C GLU A 59 17.72 10.06 -29.25
N ASP A 60 17.60 9.63 -27.99
CA ASP A 60 18.65 8.86 -27.34
C ASP A 60 18.78 7.45 -27.94
N ASN A 61 20.03 6.99 -28.04
CA ASN A 61 20.29 5.60 -28.38
C ASN A 61 19.95 4.66 -27.20
N PHE A 62 19.80 3.37 -27.51
CA PHE A 62 19.45 2.35 -26.53
C PHE A 62 20.43 2.27 -25.34
N ASP A 63 21.74 2.39 -25.58
CA ASP A 63 22.75 2.35 -24.53
C ASP A 63 22.67 3.54 -23.57
N THR A 64 22.35 4.73 -24.08
CA THR A 64 22.12 5.94 -23.29
C THR A 64 20.86 5.81 -22.46
N LEU A 65 19.77 5.30 -23.07
CA LEU A 65 18.52 5.02 -22.35
C LEU A 65 18.72 4.01 -21.23
N LEU A 66 19.54 2.97 -21.45
CA LEU A 66 19.83 1.97 -20.44
C LEU A 66 20.56 2.59 -19.24
N LYS A 67 21.55 3.45 -19.47
CA LYS A 67 22.25 4.19 -18.40
C LYS A 67 21.31 5.10 -17.62
N LYS A 68 20.43 5.84 -18.32
CA LYS A 68 19.40 6.69 -17.68
C LYS A 68 18.44 5.86 -16.83
N ALA A 69 18.06 4.66 -17.29
CA ALA A 69 17.19 3.76 -16.54
C ALA A 69 17.86 3.18 -15.29
N ASP A 70 19.15 2.85 -15.35
CA ASP A 70 19.93 2.39 -14.20
C ASP A 70 20.06 3.49 -13.13
N ASP A 71 20.37 4.72 -13.54
CA ASP A 71 20.45 5.90 -12.66
C ASP A 71 19.10 6.17 -11.97
N PHE A 72 18.01 6.21 -12.76
CA PHE A 72 16.65 6.32 -12.24
C PHE A 72 16.34 5.22 -11.23
N SER A 73 16.69 3.97 -11.52
CA SER A 73 16.40 2.82 -10.67
C SER A 73 17.12 2.94 -9.31
N CYS A 74 18.38 3.38 -9.30
CA CYS A 74 19.14 3.60 -8.08
C CYS A 74 18.42 4.58 -7.14
N HIS A 75 17.89 5.68 -7.68
CA HIS A 75 17.19 6.70 -6.91
C HIS A 75 15.75 6.30 -6.54
N PHE A 76 15.04 5.60 -7.43
CA PHE A 76 13.64 5.24 -7.25
C PHE A 76 13.45 4.15 -6.19
N PHE A 77 14.34 3.14 -6.14
CA PHE A 77 14.21 2.02 -5.21
C PHE A 77 14.83 2.28 -3.82
N HIS A 78 15.71 3.29 -3.67
CA HIS A 78 16.27 3.65 -2.36
C HIS A 78 15.27 4.37 -1.43
N GLN A 79 14.11 4.79 -1.95
CA GLN A 79 13.02 5.38 -1.15
C GLN A 79 12.20 4.29 -0.42
N GLY A 80 12.84 3.56 0.49
CA GLY A 80 12.26 2.93 1.69
C GLY A 80 11.25 1.78 1.53
N ARG A 81 11.43 0.73 2.36
CA ARG A 81 10.50 -0.42 2.51
C ARG A 81 9.05 -0.01 2.74
N HIS A 82 8.80 1.12 3.43
CA HIS A 82 7.48 1.70 3.67
C HIS A 82 6.64 1.91 2.39
N SER A 83 7.26 1.97 1.22
CA SER A 83 6.54 2.05 -0.06
C SER A 83 5.86 0.72 -0.43
N GLU A 84 6.42 -0.44 -0.08
CA GLU A 84 5.89 -1.74 -0.48
C GLU A 84 4.63 -2.11 0.31
N GLU A 85 4.64 -1.98 1.64
CA GLU A 85 3.45 -2.27 2.44
C GLU A 85 2.32 -1.28 2.16
N THR A 86 2.66 -0.01 1.86
CA THR A 86 1.67 1.00 1.51
C THR A 86 1.08 0.75 0.12
N VAL A 87 1.89 0.36 -0.88
CA VAL A 87 1.38 -0.09 -2.18
C VAL A 87 0.49 -1.31 -1.97
N GLU A 88 0.92 -2.33 -1.22
CA GLU A 88 0.12 -3.53 -0.98
C GLU A 88 -1.22 -3.17 -0.33
N ALA A 89 -1.22 -2.35 0.72
CA ALA A 89 -2.44 -1.94 1.40
C ALA A 89 -3.41 -1.19 0.47
N ALA A 90 -2.89 -0.26 -0.35
CA ALA A 90 -3.70 0.47 -1.34
C ALA A 90 -4.22 -0.43 -2.48
N THR A 91 -3.50 -1.51 -2.79
CA THR A 91 -3.77 -2.38 -3.92
C THR A 91 -4.33 -3.75 -3.53
N ARG A 92 -4.63 -3.97 -2.24
CA ARG A 92 -5.08 -5.25 -1.68
C ARG A 92 -6.34 -5.81 -2.33
N GLN A 93 -7.23 -4.94 -2.81
CA GLN A 93 -8.45 -5.34 -3.54
C GLN A 93 -8.20 -5.70 -5.00
N GLN A 94 -6.94 -5.79 -5.41
CA GLN A 94 -6.50 -6.11 -6.75
C GLN A 94 -7.14 -5.18 -7.79
N SER A 95 -7.64 -5.73 -8.90
CA SER A 95 -8.26 -4.96 -10.00
C SER A 95 -9.49 -4.12 -9.60
N ASN A 96 -10.03 -4.30 -8.39
CA ASN A 96 -11.09 -3.45 -7.87
C ASN A 96 -10.55 -2.17 -7.20
N SER A 97 -9.24 -2.10 -6.91
CA SER A 97 -8.59 -0.88 -6.44
C SER A 97 -8.32 0.06 -7.62
N PRO A 98 -8.58 1.38 -7.47
CA PRO A 98 -8.25 2.37 -8.50
C PRO A 98 -6.74 2.43 -8.79
N ASP A 99 -5.91 2.13 -7.79
CA ASP A 99 -4.46 2.26 -7.89
C ASP A 99 -3.76 0.99 -8.43
N TRP A 100 -4.48 -0.13 -8.55
CA TRP A 100 -3.90 -1.40 -8.99
C TRP A 100 -3.23 -1.31 -10.36
N PHE A 101 -3.93 -0.70 -11.32
CA PHE A 101 -3.38 -0.53 -12.67
C PHE A 101 -2.30 0.55 -12.71
N LEU A 102 -2.38 1.57 -11.86
CA LEU A 102 -1.37 2.62 -11.76
C LEU A 102 -0.02 2.06 -11.31
N TYR A 103 0.01 1.29 -10.21
CA TYR A 103 1.27 0.74 -9.68
C TYR A 103 1.83 -0.43 -10.50
N ARG A 104 1.00 -1.10 -11.30
CA ARG A 104 1.43 -2.16 -12.24
C ARG A 104 1.93 -1.62 -13.57
N ALA A 105 1.51 -0.43 -13.98
CA ALA A 105 1.92 0.15 -15.26
C ALA A 105 3.45 0.27 -15.33
N GLY A 106 4.05 -0.23 -16.41
CA GLY A 106 5.49 -0.21 -16.63
C GLY A 106 6.27 -1.30 -15.86
N ARG A 107 5.61 -2.19 -15.12
CA ARG A 107 6.26 -3.31 -14.40
C ARG A 107 6.03 -4.65 -15.08
N VAL A 108 7.08 -5.46 -15.17
CA VAL A 108 6.95 -6.88 -15.56
C VAL A 108 6.32 -7.65 -14.39
N THR A 109 5.17 -8.26 -14.63
CA THR A 109 4.43 -9.03 -13.63
C THR A 109 4.51 -10.52 -13.93
N ALA A 110 4.24 -11.37 -12.94
CA ALA A 110 4.36 -12.82 -13.08
C ALA A 110 3.61 -13.39 -14.32
N SER A 111 2.40 -12.90 -14.60
CA SER A 111 1.61 -13.32 -15.77
C SER A 111 2.20 -12.90 -17.11
N GLY A 112 3.07 -11.88 -17.14
CA GLY A 112 3.74 -11.39 -18.35
C GLY A 112 5.17 -11.90 -18.53
N MET A 113 5.77 -12.49 -17.49
CA MET A 113 7.19 -12.88 -17.47
C MET A 113 7.57 -13.74 -18.68
N LYS A 114 6.80 -14.79 -18.96
CA LYS A 114 7.04 -15.67 -20.11
C LYS A 114 7.12 -14.88 -21.42
N SER A 115 6.13 -14.01 -21.68
CA SER A 115 6.07 -13.23 -22.92
C SER A 115 7.24 -12.27 -23.05
N VAL A 116 7.69 -11.68 -21.94
CA VAL A 116 8.86 -10.80 -21.91
C VAL A 116 10.13 -11.58 -22.23
N CYS A 117 10.35 -12.74 -21.59
CA CYS A 117 11.54 -13.56 -21.82
C CYS A 117 11.65 -14.13 -23.24
N HIS A 118 10.53 -14.30 -23.95
CA HIS A 118 10.49 -14.83 -25.31
C HIS A 118 10.47 -13.75 -26.40
N THR A 119 10.51 -12.47 -26.02
CA THR A 119 10.48 -11.35 -26.96
C THR A 119 11.90 -10.79 -27.16
N SER A 120 12.23 -10.35 -28.38
CA SER A 120 13.49 -9.66 -28.66
C SER A 120 13.56 -8.33 -27.91
N VAL A 121 14.67 -8.10 -27.20
CA VAL A 121 14.94 -6.83 -26.52
C VAL A 121 15.10 -5.67 -27.51
N GLN A 122 15.69 -5.93 -28.67
CA GLN A 122 15.92 -4.93 -29.71
C GLN A 122 14.64 -4.57 -30.48
N SER A 123 13.66 -5.47 -30.50
CA SER A 123 12.44 -5.32 -31.29
C SER A 123 11.25 -5.94 -30.55
N PRO A 124 10.81 -5.34 -29.42
CA PRO A 124 9.78 -5.94 -28.61
C PRO A 124 8.42 -5.89 -29.31
N SER A 125 7.57 -6.87 -28.99
CA SER A 125 6.18 -6.88 -29.40
C SER A 125 5.46 -5.62 -28.91
N LEU A 126 4.92 -4.82 -29.85
CA LEU A 126 4.21 -3.58 -29.50
C LEU A 126 2.96 -3.87 -28.64
N SER A 127 2.28 -4.99 -28.89
CA SER A 127 1.13 -5.40 -28.07
C SER A 127 1.55 -5.76 -26.64
N LEU A 128 2.71 -6.42 -26.49
CA LEU A 128 3.29 -6.72 -25.18
C LEU A 128 3.66 -5.44 -24.43
N VAL A 129 4.37 -4.50 -25.08
CA VAL A 129 4.73 -3.20 -24.48
C VAL A 129 3.47 -2.45 -24.04
N LYS A 130 2.45 -2.37 -24.91
CA LYS A 130 1.17 -1.73 -24.57
C LYS A 130 0.47 -2.40 -23.39
N SER A 131 0.51 -3.74 -23.30
CA SER A 131 -0.10 -4.48 -22.20
C SER A 131 0.57 -4.22 -20.84
N ILE A 132 1.88 -3.92 -20.85
CA ILE A 132 2.68 -3.63 -19.64
C ILE A 132 2.50 -2.16 -19.24
N CYS A 133 2.56 -1.23 -20.20
CA CYS A 133 2.50 0.20 -19.93
C CYS A 133 1.07 0.73 -19.68
N TYR A 134 0.06 0.06 -20.24
CA TYR A 134 -1.35 0.46 -20.15
C TYR A 134 -2.26 -0.71 -19.72
N PRO A 135 -2.02 -1.30 -18.53
CA PRO A 135 -2.72 -2.51 -18.11
C PRO A 135 -4.24 -2.30 -17.94
N GLU A 136 -4.70 -1.07 -17.68
CA GLU A 136 -6.12 -0.73 -17.62
C GLU A 136 -6.84 -0.89 -18.97
N LYS A 137 -6.13 -0.76 -20.09
CA LYS A 137 -6.68 -0.90 -21.44
C LYS A 137 -6.69 -2.36 -21.93
N ASN A 138 -6.03 -3.26 -21.20
CA ASN A 138 -5.86 -4.66 -21.59
C ASN A 138 -6.81 -5.63 -20.87
N SER A 139 -7.99 -5.17 -20.46
CA SER A 139 -8.97 -6.03 -19.79
C SER A 139 -9.65 -6.97 -20.78
N LEU A 140 -9.34 -8.27 -20.69
CA LEU A 140 -9.99 -9.30 -21.50
C LEU A 140 -11.34 -9.71 -20.87
N ARG A 141 -12.43 -9.63 -21.64
CA ARG A 141 -13.77 -10.06 -21.24
C ARG A 141 -14.30 -11.13 -22.20
N VAL A 142 -13.69 -12.30 -22.16
CA VAL A 142 -14.16 -13.48 -22.92
C VAL A 142 -14.90 -14.45 -22.00
N PRO A 143 -15.87 -15.25 -22.49
CA PRO A 143 -16.68 -16.15 -21.65
C PRO A 143 -15.86 -17.05 -20.73
N ALA A 144 -14.75 -17.61 -21.22
CA ALA A 144 -13.85 -18.45 -20.42
C ALA A 144 -13.22 -17.70 -19.23
N VAL A 145 -12.85 -16.43 -19.42
CA VAL A 145 -12.28 -15.58 -18.36
C VAL A 145 -13.36 -15.20 -17.35
N LEU A 146 -14.57 -14.86 -17.82
CA LEU A 146 -15.70 -14.54 -16.94
C LEU A 146 -16.07 -15.73 -16.05
N TRP A 147 -16.12 -16.93 -16.65
CA TRP A 147 -16.36 -18.17 -15.91
C TRP A 147 -15.28 -18.38 -14.82
N GLY A 148 -14.00 -18.22 -15.16
CA GLY A 148 -12.91 -18.35 -14.19
C GLY A 148 -13.00 -17.36 -13.02
N LEU A 149 -13.38 -16.10 -13.29
CA LEU A 149 -13.61 -15.09 -12.25
C LEU A 149 -14.76 -15.49 -11.31
N GLU A 150 -15.84 -16.05 -11.85
CA GLU A 150 -16.97 -16.52 -11.06
C GLU A 150 -16.59 -17.71 -10.17
N GLN A 151 -15.87 -18.70 -10.71
CA GLN A 151 -15.39 -19.84 -9.94
C GLN A 151 -14.43 -19.41 -8.82
N SER A 152 -13.51 -18.49 -9.08
CA SER A 152 -12.61 -17.95 -8.05
C SER A 152 -13.38 -17.28 -6.90
N LYS A 153 -14.41 -16.47 -7.23
CA LYS A 153 -15.29 -15.87 -6.21
C LYS A 153 -16.03 -16.92 -5.41
N MET A 154 -16.53 -17.98 -6.04
CA MET A 154 -17.19 -19.09 -5.34
C MET A 154 -16.22 -19.80 -4.37
N LEU A 155 -15.02 -20.17 -4.85
CA LEU A 155 -14.01 -20.87 -4.03
C LEU A 155 -13.58 -20.04 -2.81
N SER A 156 -13.41 -18.72 -2.97
CA SER A 156 -13.07 -17.84 -1.84
C SER A 156 -14.18 -17.72 -0.79
N ARG A 157 -15.44 -18.02 -1.12
CA ARG A 157 -16.54 -18.09 -0.14
C ARG A 157 -16.53 -19.41 0.63
N LEU A 158 -16.20 -20.51 -0.05
CA LEU A 158 -16.19 -21.87 0.53
C LEU A 158 -14.98 -22.12 1.45
N THR A 159 -13.86 -21.46 1.18
CA THR A 159 -12.58 -21.67 1.89
C THR A 159 -12.39 -20.78 3.12
N LYS A 160 -13.33 -19.89 3.45
CA LYS A 160 -13.23 -19.09 4.68
C LYS A 160 -13.30 -20.03 5.89
N PRO A 161 -12.27 -20.10 6.75
CA PRO A 161 -12.35 -20.93 7.95
C PRO A 161 -13.50 -20.42 8.83
N LYS A 162 -14.39 -21.33 9.25
CA LYS A 162 -15.29 -21.06 10.37
C LYS A 162 -14.40 -20.71 11.55
N LYS A 163 -14.45 -19.47 12.04
CA LYS A 163 -13.70 -19.04 13.24
C LYS A 163 -13.96 -20.09 14.33
N LEU A 164 -12.95 -20.88 14.70
CA LEU A 164 -13.00 -21.67 15.92
C LEU A 164 -13.11 -20.65 17.06
N GLN A 165 -14.29 -20.54 17.63
CA GLN A 165 -14.47 -19.86 18.91
C GLN A 165 -13.77 -20.72 19.96
N SER A 166 -12.48 -20.48 20.17
CA SER A 166 -11.78 -21.02 21.33
C SER A 166 -12.28 -20.27 22.56
N THR A 167 -13.32 -20.81 23.20
CA THR A 167 -13.71 -20.47 24.57
C THR A 167 -12.51 -20.69 25.48
N ARG A 168 -11.84 -19.60 25.85
CA ARG A 168 -10.83 -19.60 26.91
C ARG A 168 -11.56 -19.42 28.23
N THR A 169 -12.12 -20.51 28.77
CA THR A 169 -12.50 -20.58 30.18
C THR A 169 -11.20 -20.58 30.99
N LEU A 170 -10.82 -19.41 31.49
CA LEU A 170 -9.84 -19.29 32.56
C LEU A 170 -10.53 -19.76 33.84
N SER A 171 -10.34 -21.01 34.23
CA SER A 171 -10.65 -21.47 35.59
C SER A 171 -9.64 -20.83 36.53
N ALA A 172 -10.04 -19.76 37.21
CA ALA A 172 -9.37 -19.29 38.41
C ALA A 172 -9.78 -20.22 39.56
N THR A 173 -8.84 -21.05 40.01
CA THR A 173 -8.86 -21.58 41.37
C THR A 173 -7.65 -21.00 42.08
N GLY A 174 -7.91 -20.02 42.93
CA GLY A 174 -6.96 -19.54 43.92
C GLY A 174 -6.62 -20.65 44.89
N LEU A 175 -5.35 -20.68 45.29
CA LEU A 175 -4.86 -21.40 46.44
C LEU A 175 -4.49 -20.33 47.47
N ASP A 176 -5.46 -20.02 48.32
CA ASP A 176 -5.21 -19.36 49.59
C ASP A 176 -4.87 -20.41 50.65
N SER A 177 -3.80 -20.13 51.39
CA SER A 177 -3.55 -20.49 52.79
C SER A 177 -3.35 -21.97 53.16
N THR A 178 -2.13 -22.32 53.60
CA THR A 178 -1.78 -22.46 55.03
C THR A 178 -0.27 -22.30 55.19
#